data_AF-A0A1F6ZQG2-F1
#
_entry.id   AF-A0A1F6ZQG2-F1
#
_cell.length_a   1.000
_cell.length_b   1.000
_cell.length_c   1.000
_cell.angle_alpha   90.00
_cell.angle_beta   90.00
_cell.angle_gamma   90.00
#
_symmetry.space_group_name_H-M   'P 1'
#
loop_
_entity.id
_entity.type
_entity.pdbx_description
1 polymer ?
#
loop_
_entity_poly.entity_id
_entity_poly.type
_entity_poly.pdbx_seq_one_letter_code
_entity_poly.pdbx_strand_id
1 'polypeptide(L)'
;MKEEINLSKTELIQHLFKEDAVLTGIFKNSADLNELRQKIFDYLNSSERSLFNIYSHKYSEKRHIIEKNNSKECIRILKNVIRAENEEIVNFSALDTIFKIYNNDEKSIDETGKGFILEFLFLIRGMNGKFHLTDTKILSSDNITAEVRCKILDDYSKQMLDCFKNFRKGTDKESIKKQKKLKNKILKYFSATDQDWNDYEWQLKHIIKDYKTLSELIKLEEDESQGIKEAEKNRIPFQITPYYLTLLNEGGRDKHNRLVRAQVIPSKEYCVNVSVNKEEKEDMDFMGEKSTSPISGITRRYPSIVILKPFDSCPQICVYCQRNWEIKNIGDAFVSPDKIENAINWIKENKFITEVLVTGGDPLTLDNKYIHSLLEKISRISHVERIRIGTRVLATLPFRINNGLIKILRKFNKLGKREICIMTHFEDASEITPEVLYAVKKIKKAGINIYNQQVFTYFNSFRYKTSFLRKTLKLSGIDPYYSFNTKGKEETIDFRVPIARIEQERKEEARLLPGVVRTDEPVFNVPKLGKSHLRSWQNHEIIMILKDGNRVYRFYPWDSMLFLIEDYLYTDIPIYNYLERLQKDGEDVEEYKSIWHYF
;
A
#
# COMPACT_ATOMS: atom_id res chain seq x y z
N MET A 1 22.25 11.58 -5.31
CA MET A 1 21.61 10.84 -4.19
C MET A 1 22.31 9.52 -3.94
N LYS A 2 22.57 8.75 -4.98
CA LYS A 2 23.27 7.46 -5.00
C LYS A 2 24.67 7.57 -4.44
N GLU A 3 25.38 8.67 -4.70
CA GLU A 3 26.65 8.93 -4.02
C GLU A 3 26.44 9.06 -2.51
N GLU A 4 25.48 9.89 -2.07
CA GLU A 4 25.24 10.15 -0.65
C GLU A 4 24.77 8.93 0.15
N ILE A 5 23.94 8.06 -0.43
CA ILE A 5 23.49 6.82 0.24
C ILE A 5 24.68 5.90 0.56
N ASN A 6 25.74 5.94 -0.26
CA ASN A 6 26.92 5.09 -0.07
C ASN A 6 28.00 5.73 0.82
N LEU A 7 27.88 7.01 1.18
CA LEU A 7 28.83 7.69 2.07
C LEU A 7 28.83 7.08 3.48
N SER A 8 29.96 7.20 4.16
CA SER A 8 30.06 6.91 5.60
C SER A 8 29.23 7.88 6.43
N LYS A 9 28.89 7.48 7.66
CA LYS A 9 28.14 8.33 8.60
C LYS A 9 28.87 9.66 8.86
N THR A 10 30.20 9.62 9.00
CA THR A 10 31.05 10.79 9.22
C THR A 10 31.04 11.75 8.02
N GLU A 11 31.14 11.25 6.79
CA GLU A 11 31.04 12.08 5.58
C GLU A 11 29.66 12.72 5.45
N LEU A 12 28.59 11.99 5.77
CA LEU A 12 27.21 12.52 5.77
C LEU A 12 27.03 13.65 6.79
N ILE A 13 27.58 13.51 7.99
CA ILE A 13 27.55 14.56 9.02
C ILE A 13 28.30 15.80 8.53
N GLN A 14 29.47 15.63 7.91
CA GLN A 14 30.21 16.75 7.31
C GLN A 14 29.43 17.43 6.19
N HIS A 15 28.71 16.65 5.36
CA HIS A 15 27.87 17.20 4.29
C HIS A 15 26.69 17.97 4.87
N LEU A 16 26.02 17.44 5.91
CA LEU A 16 24.90 18.09 6.60
C LEU A 16 25.27 19.51 7.07
N PHE A 17 26.37 19.65 7.81
CA PHE A 17 26.83 20.94 8.34
C PHE A 17 27.62 21.79 7.32
N LYS A 18 27.79 21.33 6.09
CA LYS A 18 28.28 22.18 4.97
C LYS A 18 27.13 22.68 4.09
N GLU A 19 25.94 22.09 4.20
CA GLU A 19 24.82 22.36 3.31
C GLU A 19 24.26 23.78 3.47
N ASP A 20 24.27 24.31 4.71
CA ASP A 20 23.79 25.64 5.05
C ASP A 20 24.71 26.29 6.11
N ALA A 21 25.46 27.30 5.66
CA ALA A 21 26.43 28.00 6.51
C ALA A 21 25.76 28.81 7.63
N VAL A 22 24.53 29.31 7.43
CA VAL A 22 23.81 30.09 8.44
C VAL A 22 23.34 29.18 9.56
N LEU A 23 22.71 28.05 9.22
CA LEU A 23 22.35 27.04 10.21
C LEU A 23 23.56 26.56 10.99
N THR A 24 24.66 26.27 10.32
CA THR A 24 25.91 25.83 10.96
C THR A 24 26.47 26.89 11.91
N GLY A 25 26.39 28.17 11.53
CA GLY A 25 26.70 29.28 12.40
C GLY A 25 25.78 29.37 13.62
N ILE A 26 24.50 29.05 13.49
CA ILE A 26 23.55 28.98 14.61
C ILE A 26 23.93 27.85 15.57
N PHE A 27 24.21 26.64 15.07
CA PHE A 27 24.69 25.52 15.89
C PHE A 27 25.96 25.86 16.67
N LYS A 28 26.92 26.54 16.02
CA LYS A 28 28.18 26.97 16.66
C LYS A 28 27.99 27.98 17.79
N ASN A 29 27.03 28.89 17.64
CA ASN A 29 26.90 30.08 18.50
C ASN A 29 25.78 29.96 19.54
N SER A 30 25.20 28.77 19.74
CA SER A 30 24.17 28.54 20.75
C SER A 30 24.76 27.86 21.98
N ALA A 31 24.46 28.39 23.17
CA ALA A 31 24.95 27.86 24.43
C ALA A 31 24.14 26.63 24.89
N ASP A 32 22.85 26.61 24.60
CA ASP A 32 21.94 25.52 25.00
C ASP A 32 20.88 25.21 23.92
N LEU A 33 20.10 24.15 24.18
CA LEU A 33 19.08 23.65 23.27
C LEU A 33 17.93 24.65 23.04
N ASN A 34 17.57 25.45 24.04
CA ASN A 34 16.47 26.41 23.93
C ASN A 34 16.88 27.61 23.09
N GLU A 35 18.09 28.14 23.31
CA GLU A 35 18.67 29.19 22.47
C GLU A 35 18.83 28.70 21.02
N LEU A 36 19.31 27.47 20.83
CA LEU A 36 19.42 26.85 19.52
C LEU A 36 18.06 26.79 18.81
N ARG A 37 17.03 26.29 19.50
CA ARG A 37 15.67 26.18 18.95
C ARG A 37 15.12 27.54 18.52
N GLN A 38 15.26 28.57 19.37
CA GLN A 38 14.77 29.91 19.06
C GLN A 38 15.48 30.49 17.82
N LYS A 39 16.81 30.42 17.76
CA LYS A 39 17.58 30.93 16.61
C LYS A 39 17.24 30.20 15.31
N ILE A 40 17.01 28.88 15.35
CA ILE A 40 16.58 28.12 14.18
C ILE A 40 15.17 28.56 13.76
N PHE A 41 14.23 28.73 14.68
CA PHE A 41 12.89 29.25 14.35
C PHE A 41 12.96 30.62 13.68
N ASP A 42 13.76 31.55 14.21
CA ASP A 42 13.93 32.88 13.64
C ASP A 42 14.51 32.81 12.21
N TYR A 43 15.49 31.95 12.00
CA TYR A 43 16.06 31.70 10.67
C TYR A 43 15.02 31.10 9.69
N LEU A 44 14.27 30.09 10.11
CA LEU A 44 13.23 29.45 9.30
C LEU A 44 12.08 30.42 8.97
N ASN A 45 11.68 31.26 9.93
CA ASN A 45 10.67 32.31 9.73
C ASN A 45 11.14 33.38 8.74
N SER A 46 12.39 33.83 8.87
CA SER A 46 13.01 34.77 7.92
C SER A 46 13.09 34.18 6.51
N SER A 47 13.53 32.92 6.41
CA SER A 47 13.63 32.18 5.16
C SER A 47 12.27 32.03 4.48
N GLU A 48 11.23 31.63 5.22
CA GLU A 48 9.86 31.55 4.70
C GLU A 48 9.34 32.91 4.25
N ARG A 49 9.51 33.96 5.08
CA ARG A 49 9.10 35.32 4.75
C ARG A 49 9.73 35.81 3.44
N SER A 50 10.99 35.44 3.17
CA SER A 50 11.65 35.78 1.91
C SER A 50 10.91 35.23 0.67
N LEU A 51 10.25 34.07 0.81
CA LEU A 51 9.47 33.42 -0.24
C LEU A 51 8.09 34.05 -0.46
N PHE A 52 7.61 34.88 0.48
CA PHE A 52 6.34 35.60 0.42
C PHE A 52 6.48 37.13 0.29
N ASN A 53 7.71 37.66 0.24
CA ASN A 53 7.94 39.09 0.13
C ASN A 53 7.25 39.70 -1.11
N ILE A 54 6.81 40.96 -1.02
CA ILE A 54 6.10 41.73 -2.07
C ILE A 54 6.85 41.66 -3.40
N TYR A 55 8.19 41.63 -3.34
CA TYR A 55 9.07 41.50 -4.50
C TYR A 55 9.84 40.17 -4.51
N SER A 56 9.27 39.10 -3.98
CA SER A 56 9.90 37.76 -3.95
C SER A 56 10.37 37.29 -5.34
N HIS A 57 9.71 37.72 -6.41
CA HIS A 57 10.12 37.49 -7.80
C HIS A 57 11.45 38.19 -8.19
N LYS A 58 11.87 39.24 -7.47
CA LYS A 58 13.13 39.98 -7.69
C LYS A 58 14.28 39.51 -6.78
N TYR A 59 13.97 38.99 -5.59
CA TYR A 59 14.94 38.73 -4.52
C TYR A 59 15.17 37.25 -4.20
N SER A 60 14.19 36.37 -4.43
CA SER A 60 14.56 34.97 -4.54
C SER A 60 15.44 34.88 -5.78
N GLU A 61 16.55 34.16 -5.72
CA GLU A 61 17.25 33.69 -6.92
C GLU A 61 16.25 33.24 -8.01
N LYS A 62 16.67 33.15 -9.28
CA LYS A 62 15.85 32.70 -10.43
C LYS A 62 15.32 31.24 -10.32
N ARG A 63 14.97 30.78 -9.12
CA ARG A 63 14.37 29.50 -8.75
C ARG A 63 12.96 29.41 -9.29
N HIS A 64 12.61 28.23 -9.76
CA HIS A 64 11.29 27.95 -10.31
C HIS A 64 10.23 27.97 -9.21
N ILE A 65 8.98 28.31 -9.54
CA ILE A 65 7.90 28.42 -8.54
C ILE A 65 7.64 27.09 -7.79
N ILE A 66 7.85 25.96 -8.46
CA ILE A 66 7.72 24.62 -7.86
C ILE A 66 8.79 24.41 -6.78
N GLU A 67 10.03 24.82 -7.03
CA GLU A 67 11.12 24.73 -6.04
C GLU A 67 10.81 25.60 -4.84
N LYS A 68 10.33 26.84 -5.06
CA LYS A 68 9.89 27.72 -3.97
C LYS A 68 8.77 27.09 -3.15
N ASN A 69 7.81 26.41 -3.79
CA ASN A 69 6.74 25.73 -3.08
C ASN A 69 7.28 24.59 -2.22
N ASN A 70 8.19 23.78 -2.77
CA ASN A 70 8.82 22.72 -1.99
C ASN A 70 9.66 23.27 -0.82
N SER A 71 10.36 24.39 -1.01
CA SER A 71 11.11 25.04 0.06
C SER A 71 10.20 25.45 1.21
N LYS A 72 8.99 25.97 0.92
CA LYS A 72 7.98 26.26 1.96
C LYS A 72 7.59 25.00 2.73
N GLU A 73 7.35 23.90 2.02
CA GLU A 73 7.03 22.62 2.65
C GLU A 73 8.18 22.12 3.54
N CYS A 74 9.42 22.11 3.05
CA CYS A 74 10.58 21.69 3.85
C CYS A 74 10.76 22.56 5.10
N ILE A 75 10.56 23.88 4.99
CA ILE A 75 10.59 24.80 6.14
C ILE A 75 9.49 24.44 7.14
N ARG A 76 8.27 24.17 6.68
CA ARG A 76 7.15 23.75 7.54
C ARG A 76 7.47 22.46 8.29
N ILE A 77 8.02 21.46 7.61
CA ILE A 77 8.43 20.18 8.22
C ILE A 77 9.55 20.39 9.24
N LEU A 78 10.59 21.19 8.91
CA LEU A 78 11.66 21.52 9.86
C LEU A 78 11.11 22.21 11.12
N LYS A 79 10.18 23.16 10.98
CA LYS A 79 9.51 23.81 12.12
C LYS A 79 8.74 22.82 12.98
N ASN A 80 8.04 21.86 12.36
CA ASN A 80 7.32 20.82 13.08
C ASN A 80 8.27 19.91 13.86
N VAL A 81 9.36 19.47 13.24
CA VAL A 81 10.33 18.53 13.83
C VAL A 81 11.08 19.13 15.03
N ILE A 82 11.33 20.44 15.06
CA ILE A 82 12.03 21.10 16.18
C ILE A 82 11.09 21.69 17.25
N ARG A 83 9.78 21.60 17.06
CA ARG A 83 8.77 22.15 18.00
C ARG A 83 8.74 21.31 19.26
N ALA A 84 8.94 21.94 20.43
CA ALA A 84 8.99 21.26 21.73
C ALA A 84 7.75 20.40 22.02
N GLU A 85 6.55 20.87 21.67
CA GLU A 85 5.31 20.08 21.82
C GLU A 85 5.35 18.75 21.05
N ASN A 86 5.93 18.73 19.85
CA ASN A 86 6.06 17.48 19.10
C ASN A 86 7.16 16.59 19.69
N GLU A 87 8.17 17.16 20.34
CA GLU A 87 9.18 16.40 21.10
C GLU A 87 8.53 15.69 22.31
N GLU A 88 7.63 16.37 23.03
CA GLU A 88 6.87 15.80 24.14
C GLU A 88 5.93 14.69 23.67
N ILE A 89 5.17 14.94 22.59
CA ILE A 89 4.21 13.98 22.04
C ILE A 89 4.89 12.69 21.57
N VAL A 90 6.08 12.79 20.96
CA VAL A 90 6.83 11.64 20.44
C VAL A 90 7.81 11.07 21.46
N ASN A 91 8.05 11.77 22.58
CA ASN A 91 9.09 11.47 23.56
C ASN A 91 10.49 11.33 22.92
N PHE A 92 10.81 12.24 21.99
CA PHE A 92 12.09 12.28 21.27
C PHE A 92 12.39 13.68 20.75
N SER A 93 13.62 14.18 20.94
CA SER A 93 14.07 15.45 20.36
C SER A 93 15.08 15.21 19.24
N ALA A 94 14.64 15.43 18.00
CA ALA A 94 15.53 15.41 16.85
C ALA A 94 16.52 16.58 16.88
N LEU A 95 16.12 17.74 17.43
CA LEU A 95 16.98 18.89 17.55
C LEU A 95 18.14 18.64 18.54
N ASP A 96 17.85 18.08 19.71
CA ASP A 96 18.86 17.70 20.70
C ASP A 96 19.83 16.67 20.12
N THR A 97 19.28 15.67 19.41
CA THR A 97 20.08 14.63 18.74
C THR A 97 21.07 15.25 17.74
N ILE A 98 20.63 16.17 16.88
CA ILE A 98 21.53 16.86 15.93
C ILE A 98 22.52 17.78 16.64
N PHE A 99 22.10 18.45 17.71
CA PHE A 99 23.00 19.32 18.48
C PHE A 99 24.13 18.53 19.13
N LYS A 100 23.84 17.36 19.68
CA LYS A 100 24.84 16.42 20.21
C LYS A 100 25.78 15.90 19.12
N ILE A 101 25.23 15.55 17.95
CA ILE A 101 26.05 15.14 16.79
C ILE A 101 26.98 16.27 16.33
N TYR A 102 26.50 17.52 16.30
CA TYR A 102 27.33 18.69 15.97
C TYR A 102 28.50 18.86 16.96
N ASN A 103 28.23 18.60 18.24
CA ASN A 103 29.23 18.68 19.31
C ASN A 103 30.13 17.43 19.43
N ASN A 104 30.08 16.51 18.46
CA ASN A 104 30.85 15.27 18.42
C ASN A 104 30.58 14.33 19.62
N ASP A 105 29.35 14.28 20.13
CA ASP A 105 28.95 13.29 21.13
C ASP A 105 28.93 11.88 20.50
N GLU A 106 29.93 11.06 20.85
CA GLU A 106 30.13 9.72 20.27
C GLU A 106 28.88 8.84 20.44
N LYS A 107 28.24 8.89 21.61
CA LYS A 107 27.04 8.09 21.89
C LYS A 107 25.91 8.41 20.92
N SER A 108 25.60 9.69 20.71
CA SER A 108 24.53 10.11 19.80
C SER A 108 24.86 9.79 18.34
N ILE A 109 26.13 9.89 17.95
CA ILE A 109 26.59 9.50 16.61
C ILE A 109 26.44 8.00 16.40
N ASP A 110 26.75 7.18 17.40
CA ASP A 110 26.64 5.72 17.31
C ASP A 110 25.18 5.27 17.27
N GLU A 111 24.32 5.84 18.12
CA GLU A 111 22.89 5.50 18.22
C GLU A 111 22.05 5.98 17.03
N THR A 112 22.55 6.90 16.19
CA THR A 112 21.82 7.42 15.02
C THR A 112 22.16 6.68 13.73
N GLY A 113 21.14 6.31 12.97
CA GLY A 113 21.29 5.72 11.64
C GLY A 113 21.65 6.77 10.57
N LYS A 114 22.21 6.32 9.44
CA LYS A 114 22.44 7.18 8.27
C LYS A 114 21.14 7.81 7.74
N GLY A 115 20.02 7.11 7.88
CA GLY A 115 18.70 7.59 7.48
C GLY A 115 18.31 8.90 8.16
N PHE A 116 18.64 9.07 9.45
CA PHE A 116 18.39 10.31 10.18
C PHE A 116 19.18 11.49 9.59
N ILE A 117 20.48 11.31 9.36
CA ILE A 117 21.33 12.37 8.76
C ILE A 117 20.84 12.74 7.35
N LEU A 118 20.43 11.74 6.56
CA LEU A 118 19.92 11.96 5.21
C LEU A 118 18.59 12.72 5.20
N GLU A 119 17.64 12.42 6.10
CA GLU A 119 16.40 13.19 6.22
C GLU A 119 16.69 14.70 6.39
N PHE A 120 17.56 15.04 7.34
CA PHE A 120 17.91 16.44 7.59
C PHE A 120 18.69 17.08 6.44
N LEU A 121 19.63 16.34 5.84
CA LEU A 121 20.38 16.82 4.67
C LEU A 121 19.43 17.17 3.53
N PHE A 122 18.47 16.30 3.20
CA PHE A 122 17.50 16.55 2.14
C PHE A 122 16.46 17.62 2.50
N LEU A 123 16.04 17.74 3.77
CA LEU A 123 15.18 18.83 4.21
C LEU A 123 15.86 20.19 4.08
N ILE A 124 17.13 20.32 4.49
CA ILE A 124 17.91 21.55 4.37
C ILE A 124 18.16 21.89 2.89
N ARG A 125 18.49 20.90 2.05
CA ARG A 125 18.59 21.09 0.59
C ARG A 125 17.27 21.60 -0.01
N GLY A 126 16.16 20.99 0.38
CA GLY A 126 14.82 21.37 -0.08
C GLY A 126 14.44 22.79 0.35
N MET A 127 14.71 23.16 1.60
CA MET A 127 14.60 24.55 2.10
C MET A 127 15.42 25.52 1.25
N ASN A 128 16.64 25.14 0.87
CA ASN A 128 17.53 25.93 0.04
C ASN A 128 17.22 25.87 -1.47
N GLY A 129 16.10 25.24 -1.86
CA GLY A 129 15.66 25.16 -3.26
C GLY A 129 16.50 24.23 -4.14
N LYS A 130 17.39 23.44 -3.55
CA LYS A 130 18.24 22.45 -4.24
C LYS A 130 17.51 21.12 -4.43
N PHE A 131 16.27 21.19 -4.94
CA PHE A 131 15.44 20.00 -5.16
C PHE A 131 16.03 19.14 -6.28
N HIS A 132 16.54 19.75 -7.35
CA HIS A 132 16.95 19.05 -8.57
C HIS A 132 15.83 18.15 -9.18
N LEU A 133 14.56 18.58 -9.08
CA LEU A 133 13.39 17.90 -9.68
C LEU A 133 13.49 17.85 -11.21
N THR A 134 14.10 18.87 -11.79
CA THR A 134 14.14 19.13 -13.22
C THR A 134 15.59 19.27 -13.66
N ASP A 135 16.16 18.19 -14.20
CA ASP A 135 17.38 18.29 -15.04
C ASP A 135 17.10 19.04 -16.36
N THR A 136 15.84 19.39 -16.61
CA THR A 136 15.39 20.15 -17.76
C THR A 136 15.58 21.65 -17.53
N LYS A 137 16.33 22.30 -18.43
CA LYS A 137 16.31 23.76 -18.61
C LYS A 137 14.87 24.26 -18.46
N ILE A 138 14.65 25.30 -17.65
CA ILE A 138 13.34 25.96 -17.56
C ILE A 138 12.97 26.41 -18.97
N LEU A 139 12.05 25.70 -19.60
CA LEU A 139 11.55 26.05 -20.92
C LEU A 139 10.49 27.14 -20.69
N SER A 140 10.77 28.37 -21.13
CA SER A 140 9.76 29.44 -21.07
C SER A 140 8.63 29.12 -22.03
N SER A 141 7.38 29.43 -21.63
CA SER A 141 6.18 29.27 -22.47
C SER A 141 6.33 29.94 -23.83
N ASP A 142 7.09 31.02 -23.88
CA ASP A 142 7.27 31.86 -25.07
C ASP A 142 8.25 31.22 -26.08
N ASN A 143 9.02 30.21 -25.68
CA ASN A 143 10.03 29.53 -26.50
C ASN A 143 9.71 28.04 -26.79
N ILE A 144 8.54 27.54 -26.38
CA ILE A 144 8.11 26.17 -26.69
C ILE A 144 7.02 26.22 -27.76
N THR A 145 7.34 25.79 -28.97
CA THR A 145 6.31 25.53 -29.98
C THR A 145 5.47 24.32 -29.57
N ALA A 146 4.24 24.24 -30.07
CA ALA A 146 3.39 23.07 -29.85
C ALA A 146 4.08 21.76 -30.27
N GLU A 147 4.92 21.81 -31.30
CA GLU A 147 5.73 20.68 -31.78
C GLU A 147 6.78 20.23 -30.76
N VAL A 148 7.55 21.16 -30.19
CA VAL A 148 8.54 20.85 -29.14
C VAL A 148 7.84 20.28 -27.91
N ARG A 149 6.68 20.83 -27.52
CA ARG A 149 5.87 20.29 -26.42
C ARG A 149 5.41 18.88 -26.70
N CYS A 150 4.92 18.59 -27.91
CA CYS A 150 4.49 17.26 -28.31
C CYS A 150 5.65 16.25 -28.19
N LYS A 151 6.83 16.61 -28.70
CA LYS A 151 8.03 15.77 -28.60
C LYS A 151 8.42 15.45 -27.15
N ILE A 152 8.35 16.41 -26.24
CA ILE A 152 8.60 16.18 -24.81
C ILE A 152 7.58 15.19 -24.21
N LEU A 153 6.31 15.30 -24.59
CA LEU A 153 5.27 14.37 -24.14
C LEU A 153 5.46 12.96 -24.72
N ASP A 154 5.92 12.87 -25.97
CA ASP A 154 6.29 11.61 -26.61
C ASP A 154 7.49 10.97 -25.90
N ASP A 155 8.49 11.75 -25.49
CA ASP A 155 9.64 11.27 -24.74
C ASP A 155 9.22 10.71 -23.37
N TYR A 156 8.35 11.39 -22.62
CA TYR A 156 7.78 10.85 -21.37
C TYR A 156 7.00 9.56 -21.60
N SER A 157 6.18 9.53 -22.66
CA SER A 157 5.39 8.35 -23.01
C SER A 157 6.30 7.18 -23.38
N LYS A 158 7.38 7.44 -24.13
CA LYS A 158 8.38 6.46 -24.53
C LYS A 158 9.10 5.88 -23.32
N GLN A 159 9.58 6.70 -22.39
CA GLN A 159 10.22 6.25 -21.15
C GLN A 159 9.30 5.29 -20.37
N MET A 160 8.05 5.70 -20.12
CA MET A 160 7.07 4.84 -19.44
C MET A 160 6.83 3.52 -20.20
N LEU A 161 6.67 3.56 -21.53
CA LEU A 161 6.45 2.37 -22.34
C LEU A 161 7.67 1.44 -22.38
N ASP A 162 8.88 1.99 -22.32
CA ASP A 162 10.12 1.22 -22.22
C ASP A 162 10.20 0.49 -20.87
N CYS A 163 9.88 1.15 -19.75
CA CYS A 163 9.75 0.50 -18.45
C CYS A 163 8.68 -0.62 -18.46
N PHE A 164 7.55 -0.40 -19.12
CA PHE A 164 6.48 -1.42 -19.22
C PHE A 164 6.93 -2.73 -19.89
N LYS A 165 7.97 -2.72 -20.74
CA LYS A 165 8.51 -3.95 -21.36
C LYS A 165 9.12 -4.91 -20.34
N ASN A 166 9.46 -4.41 -19.14
CA ASN A 166 10.01 -5.23 -18.05
C ASN A 166 8.93 -6.00 -17.28
N PHE A 167 7.66 -5.66 -17.44
CA PHE A 167 6.56 -6.33 -16.74
C PHE A 167 5.90 -7.39 -17.64
N ARG A 168 5.16 -8.30 -17.00
CA ARG A 168 4.47 -9.40 -17.67
C ARG A 168 3.01 -9.41 -17.26
N LYS A 169 2.16 -9.84 -18.18
CA LYS A 169 0.74 -10.11 -17.93
C LYS A 169 0.53 -11.62 -17.86
N GLY A 170 -0.55 -12.03 -17.18
CA GLY A 170 -0.98 -13.43 -17.19
C GLY A 170 -1.40 -13.90 -18.58
N THR A 171 -1.76 -12.96 -19.47
CA THR A 171 -2.14 -13.19 -20.86
C THR A 171 -0.98 -13.26 -21.84
N ASP A 172 0.26 -13.03 -21.41
CA ASP A 172 1.41 -13.14 -22.31
C ASP A 172 1.65 -14.60 -22.70
N LYS A 173 2.07 -14.86 -23.95
CA LYS A 173 2.24 -16.23 -24.48
C LYS A 173 3.15 -17.10 -23.61
N GLU A 174 4.26 -16.54 -23.14
CA GLU A 174 5.20 -17.23 -22.26
C GLU A 174 4.59 -17.52 -20.88
N SER A 175 3.84 -16.58 -20.30
CA SER A 175 3.11 -16.78 -19.03
C SER A 175 2.13 -17.94 -19.14
N ILE A 176 1.33 -17.98 -20.22
CA ILE A 176 0.36 -19.06 -20.48
C ILE A 176 1.07 -20.41 -20.63
N LYS A 177 2.19 -20.45 -21.36
CA LYS A 177 2.98 -21.68 -21.55
C LYS A 177 3.51 -22.21 -20.21
N LYS A 178 4.07 -21.34 -19.36
CA LYS A 178 4.55 -21.70 -18.01
C LYS A 178 3.40 -22.20 -17.13
N GLN A 179 2.28 -21.48 -17.11
CA GLN A 179 1.09 -21.86 -16.35
C GLN A 179 0.54 -23.23 -16.79
N LYS A 180 0.45 -23.49 -18.10
CA LYS A 180 -0.01 -24.77 -18.64
C LYS A 180 0.90 -25.94 -18.24
N LYS A 181 2.21 -25.74 -18.28
CA LYS A 181 3.18 -26.75 -17.83
C LYS A 181 2.97 -27.10 -16.36
N LEU A 182 2.87 -26.09 -15.50
CA LEU A 182 2.67 -26.29 -14.06
C LEU A 182 1.28 -26.87 -13.75
N LYS A 183 0.23 -26.44 -14.45
CA LYS A 183 -1.10 -27.05 -14.39
C LYS A 183 -1.05 -28.56 -14.64
N ASN A 184 -0.38 -29.00 -15.72
CA ASN A 184 -0.28 -30.43 -16.04
C ASN A 184 0.43 -31.22 -14.94
N LYS A 185 1.46 -30.64 -14.32
CA LYS A 185 2.15 -31.25 -13.17
C LYS A 185 1.23 -31.38 -11.96
N ILE A 186 0.48 -30.32 -11.64
CA ILE A 186 -0.50 -30.30 -10.54
C ILE A 186 -1.61 -31.34 -10.76
N LEU A 187 -2.16 -31.43 -11.98
CA LEU A 187 -3.15 -32.43 -12.34
C LEU A 187 -2.62 -33.85 -12.16
N LYS A 188 -1.38 -34.12 -12.62
CA LYS A 188 -0.73 -35.41 -12.41
C LYS A 188 -0.53 -35.73 -10.93
N TYR A 189 -0.10 -34.74 -10.14
CA TYR A 189 0.11 -34.91 -8.70
C TYR A 189 -1.17 -35.30 -7.96
N PHE A 190 -2.28 -34.63 -8.24
CA PHE A 190 -3.57 -34.91 -7.62
C PHE A 190 -4.39 -35.99 -8.32
N SER A 191 -3.86 -36.66 -9.35
CA SER A 191 -4.59 -37.63 -10.18
C SER A 191 -5.91 -37.09 -10.71
N ALA A 192 -5.90 -35.83 -11.17
CA ALA A 192 -7.08 -35.07 -11.58
C ALA A 192 -7.11 -34.80 -13.09
N THR A 193 -8.28 -34.46 -13.60
CA THR A 193 -8.56 -34.18 -15.02
C THR A 193 -8.71 -32.69 -15.30
N ASP A 194 -8.77 -32.32 -16.59
CA ASP A 194 -9.14 -30.95 -16.98
C ASP A 194 -10.57 -30.56 -16.56
N GLN A 195 -11.47 -31.53 -16.41
CA GLN A 195 -12.81 -31.26 -15.89
C GLN A 195 -12.74 -30.85 -14.41
N ASP A 196 -11.95 -31.58 -13.62
CA ASP A 196 -11.69 -31.24 -12.22
C ASP A 196 -11.04 -29.87 -12.09
N TRP A 197 -10.08 -29.53 -12.96
CA TRP A 197 -9.42 -28.23 -12.95
C TRP A 197 -10.41 -27.05 -13.03
N ASN A 198 -11.43 -27.20 -13.85
CA ASN A 198 -12.45 -26.17 -14.09
C ASN A 198 -13.56 -26.18 -13.05
N ASP A 199 -13.56 -27.14 -12.13
CA ASP A 199 -14.46 -27.18 -10.98
C ASP A 199 -13.86 -26.39 -9.82
N TYR A 200 -14.60 -25.36 -9.38
CA TYR A 200 -14.15 -24.54 -8.26
C TYR A 200 -14.16 -25.31 -6.94
N GLU A 201 -15.03 -26.32 -6.79
CA GLU A 201 -15.10 -27.13 -5.56
C GLU A 201 -13.87 -28.04 -5.45
N TRP A 202 -13.44 -28.62 -6.58
CA TRP A 202 -12.17 -29.35 -6.64
C TRP A 202 -10.98 -28.47 -6.25
N GLN A 203 -10.91 -27.23 -6.75
CA GLN A 203 -9.85 -26.29 -6.40
C GLN A 203 -9.83 -25.96 -4.90
N LEU A 204 -11.01 -25.79 -4.27
CA LEU A 204 -11.14 -25.55 -2.83
C LEU A 204 -10.74 -26.78 -2.00
N LYS A 205 -11.07 -27.99 -2.47
CA LYS A 205 -10.71 -29.24 -1.80
C LYS A 205 -9.20 -29.52 -1.82
N HIS A 206 -8.49 -29.04 -2.84
CA HIS A 206 -7.06 -29.28 -3.04
C HIS A 206 -6.20 -28.03 -2.76
N ILE A 207 -6.66 -27.14 -1.88
CA ILE A 207 -5.84 -26.02 -1.39
C ILE A 207 -4.56 -26.57 -0.76
N ILE A 208 -3.43 -26.01 -1.20
CA ILE A 208 -2.09 -26.35 -0.71
C ILE A 208 -1.83 -25.53 0.54
N LYS A 209 -1.44 -26.22 1.62
CA LYS A 209 -1.32 -25.65 2.98
C LYS A 209 -0.16 -26.24 3.80
N ASP A 210 0.74 -26.97 3.13
CA ASP A 210 1.87 -27.66 3.77
C ASP A 210 3.13 -27.60 2.90
N TYR A 211 4.28 -27.64 3.56
CA TYR A 211 5.61 -27.60 2.96
C TYR A 211 5.82 -28.75 1.97
N LYS A 212 5.41 -29.96 2.35
CA LYS A 212 5.63 -31.17 1.57
C LYS A 212 5.00 -31.02 0.18
N THR A 213 3.70 -30.75 0.13
CA THR A 213 2.96 -30.59 -1.13
C THR A 213 3.52 -29.45 -1.98
N LEU A 214 3.83 -28.30 -1.37
CA LEU A 214 4.32 -27.14 -2.10
C LEU A 214 5.71 -27.39 -2.71
N SER A 215 6.63 -28.01 -1.96
CA SER A 215 7.99 -28.32 -2.40
C SER A 215 8.07 -29.41 -3.48
N GLU A 216 7.09 -30.31 -3.55
CA GLU A 216 6.99 -31.31 -4.64
C GLU A 216 6.48 -30.68 -5.96
N LEU A 217 5.71 -29.59 -5.88
CA LEU A 217 5.11 -28.93 -7.04
C LEU A 217 6.02 -27.85 -7.66
N ILE A 218 6.69 -27.04 -6.84
CA ILE A 218 7.57 -25.94 -7.30
C ILE A 218 8.90 -25.96 -6.56
N LYS A 219 9.95 -25.39 -7.18
CA LYS A 219 11.18 -25.08 -6.46
C LYS A 219 10.92 -23.92 -5.48
N LEU A 220 11.35 -24.11 -4.24
CA LEU A 220 11.37 -23.08 -3.19
C LEU A 220 12.81 -22.61 -2.99
N GLU A 221 12.99 -21.31 -2.81
CA GLU A 221 14.26 -20.77 -2.35
C GLU A 221 14.46 -21.09 -0.86
N GLU A 222 15.67 -20.90 -0.36
CA GLU A 222 15.99 -21.22 1.03
C GLU A 222 15.15 -20.39 2.03
N ASP A 223 15.02 -19.09 1.79
CA ASP A 223 14.24 -18.17 2.63
C ASP A 223 12.74 -18.52 2.63
N GLU A 224 12.21 -18.94 1.47
CA GLU A 224 10.82 -19.40 1.34
C GLU A 224 10.58 -20.71 2.08
N SER A 225 11.53 -21.65 1.97
CA SER A 225 11.48 -22.93 2.67
C SER A 225 11.52 -22.75 4.19
N GLN A 226 12.35 -21.83 4.68
CA GLN A 226 12.41 -21.48 6.10
C GLN A 226 11.11 -20.85 6.58
N GLY A 227 10.54 -19.91 5.81
CA GLY A 227 9.28 -19.26 6.14
C GLY A 227 8.11 -20.24 6.28
N ILE A 228 7.97 -21.19 5.34
CA ILE A 228 6.90 -22.19 5.40
C ILE A 228 7.07 -23.13 6.61
N LYS A 229 8.30 -23.57 6.90
CA LYS A 229 8.57 -24.42 8.07
C LYS A 229 8.25 -23.69 9.38
N GLU A 230 8.58 -22.41 9.47
CA GLU A 230 8.24 -21.58 10.64
C GLU A 230 6.72 -21.35 10.73
N ALA A 231 6.03 -21.22 9.59
CA ALA A 231 4.57 -21.15 9.56
C ALA A 231 3.93 -22.44 10.09
N GLU A 232 4.40 -23.62 9.66
CA GLU A 232 3.91 -24.91 10.18
C GLU A 232 4.17 -25.06 11.67
N LYS A 233 5.39 -24.73 12.12
CA LYS A 233 5.80 -24.78 13.53
C LYS A 233 4.90 -23.92 14.43
N ASN A 234 4.61 -22.67 14.01
CA ASN A 234 3.82 -21.71 14.79
C ASN A 234 2.33 -21.70 14.44
N ARG A 235 1.86 -22.71 13.67
CA ARG A 235 0.47 -22.86 13.22
C ARG A 235 -0.08 -21.59 12.58
N ILE A 236 0.73 -20.96 11.73
CA ILE A 236 0.36 -19.78 10.95
C ILE A 236 -0.25 -20.28 9.64
N PRO A 237 -1.53 -19.99 9.37
CA PRO A 237 -2.19 -20.53 8.19
C PRO A 237 -1.66 -19.85 6.92
N PHE A 238 -1.34 -20.67 5.93
CA PHE A 238 -1.17 -20.23 4.55
C PHE A 238 -1.98 -21.16 3.64
N GLN A 239 -2.53 -20.62 2.57
CA GLN A 239 -3.39 -21.35 1.66
C GLN A 239 -3.13 -20.85 0.24
N ILE A 240 -2.94 -21.79 -0.70
CA ILE A 240 -2.72 -21.51 -2.12
C ILE A 240 -3.63 -22.43 -2.93
N THR A 241 -4.48 -21.88 -3.79
CA THR A 241 -5.29 -22.69 -4.70
C THR A 241 -4.39 -23.34 -5.76
N PRO A 242 -4.73 -24.54 -6.27
CA PRO A 242 -4.00 -25.15 -7.37
C PRO A 242 -3.88 -24.22 -8.59
N TYR A 243 -4.93 -23.47 -8.91
CA TYR A 243 -4.92 -22.44 -9.95
C TYR A 243 -3.88 -21.34 -9.69
N TYR A 244 -3.90 -20.70 -8.51
CA TYR A 244 -3.00 -19.58 -8.24
C TYR A 244 -1.53 -20.01 -8.17
N LEU A 245 -1.27 -21.25 -7.74
CA LEU A 245 0.07 -21.84 -7.79
C LEU A 245 0.69 -21.78 -9.20
N THR A 246 -0.12 -21.85 -10.27
CA THR A 246 0.39 -21.76 -11.64
C THR A 246 1.08 -20.43 -11.96
N LEU A 247 0.82 -19.38 -11.18
CA LEU A 247 1.44 -18.06 -11.32
C LEU A 247 2.87 -18.00 -10.74
N LEU A 248 3.24 -18.92 -9.83
CA LEU A 248 4.48 -18.85 -9.05
C LEU A 248 5.73 -19.37 -9.80
N ASN A 249 5.58 -19.93 -11.01
CA ASN A 249 6.63 -20.62 -11.79
C ASN A 249 7.16 -21.91 -11.12
N GLU A 250 7.35 -22.97 -11.90
CA GLU A 250 7.91 -24.24 -11.41
C GLU A 250 9.39 -24.12 -11.03
N GLY A 251 10.16 -23.33 -11.79
CA GLY A 251 11.62 -23.27 -11.71
C GLY A 251 12.19 -22.47 -10.54
N GLY A 252 11.34 -21.95 -9.64
CA GLY A 252 11.75 -21.13 -8.50
C GLY A 252 11.46 -19.64 -8.70
N ARG A 253 12.05 -18.81 -7.84
CA ARG A 253 11.82 -17.36 -7.83
C ARG A 253 12.55 -16.67 -8.98
N ASP A 254 11.86 -15.78 -9.68
CA ASP A 254 12.41 -14.88 -10.68
C ASP A 254 11.84 -13.45 -10.50
N LYS A 255 12.37 -12.49 -11.27
CA LYS A 255 11.95 -11.08 -11.15
C LYS A 255 10.47 -10.83 -11.46
N HIS A 256 9.83 -11.70 -12.24
CA HIS A 256 8.46 -11.53 -12.68
C HIS A 256 7.44 -12.18 -11.74
N ASN A 257 7.82 -13.26 -11.04
CA ASN A 257 6.93 -13.96 -10.11
C ASN A 257 7.16 -13.59 -8.63
N ARG A 258 8.24 -12.85 -8.31
CA ARG A 258 8.60 -12.52 -6.92
C ARG A 258 7.46 -11.92 -6.11
N LEU A 259 6.69 -11.00 -6.73
CA LEU A 259 5.53 -10.41 -6.09
C LEU A 259 4.45 -11.46 -5.80
N VAL A 260 3.95 -12.19 -6.78
CA VAL A 260 2.91 -13.22 -6.56
C VAL A 260 3.33 -14.31 -5.58
N ARG A 261 4.64 -14.64 -5.50
CA ARG A 261 5.20 -15.54 -4.47
C ARG A 261 5.10 -14.92 -3.08
N ALA A 262 5.60 -13.70 -2.88
CA ALA A 262 5.56 -13.01 -1.60
C ALA A 262 4.12 -12.83 -1.07
N GLN A 263 3.13 -12.76 -1.96
CA GLN A 263 1.74 -12.65 -1.55
C GLN A 263 1.20 -13.90 -0.84
N VAL A 264 1.79 -15.08 -1.04
CA VAL A 264 1.23 -16.36 -0.55
C VAL A 264 2.22 -17.27 0.16
N ILE A 265 3.52 -17.06 -0.03
CA ILE A 265 4.59 -17.75 0.69
C ILE A 265 5.03 -16.83 1.83
N PRO A 266 4.74 -17.16 3.10
CA PRO A 266 5.14 -16.33 4.23
C PRO A 266 6.67 -16.30 4.36
N SER A 267 7.23 -15.13 4.69
CA SER A 267 8.65 -15.01 5.04
C SER A 267 8.90 -15.55 6.45
N LYS A 268 10.15 -15.94 6.73
CA LYS A 268 10.57 -16.30 8.09
C LYS A 268 10.30 -15.15 9.07
N GLU A 269 10.66 -13.93 8.68
CA GLU A 269 10.46 -12.73 9.50
C GLU A 269 8.99 -12.54 9.88
N TYR A 270 8.08 -12.62 8.90
CA TYR A 270 6.64 -12.58 9.14
C TYR A 270 6.21 -13.65 10.15
N CYS A 271 6.67 -14.89 9.96
CA CYS A 271 6.29 -15.98 10.85
C CYS A 271 6.82 -15.81 12.27
N VAL A 272 8.05 -15.31 12.43
CA VAL A 272 8.66 -15.03 13.73
C VAL A 272 7.88 -13.92 14.43
N ASN A 273 7.62 -12.80 13.75
CA ASN A 273 6.93 -11.65 14.36
C ASN A 273 5.48 -11.99 14.73
N VAL A 274 4.76 -12.77 13.90
CA VAL A 274 3.44 -13.31 14.29
C VAL A 274 3.54 -14.20 15.54
N SER A 275 4.60 -14.99 15.67
CA SER A 275 4.79 -15.86 16.85
C SER A 275 5.06 -15.02 18.10
N VAL A 276 5.97 -14.05 18.03
CA VAL A 276 6.29 -13.13 19.12
C VAL A 276 5.03 -12.39 19.59
N ASN A 277 4.28 -11.78 18.67
CA ASN A 277 3.06 -11.06 19.02
C ASN A 277 2.00 -11.96 19.69
N LYS A 278 1.91 -13.24 19.28
CA LYS A 278 1.03 -14.22 19.93
C LYS A 278 1.50 -14.57 21.35
N GLU A 279 2.80 -14.75 21.56
CA GLU A 279 3.40 -15.08 22.85
C GLU A 279 3.27 -13.93 23.85
N GLU A 280 3.53 -12.70 23.39
CA GLU A 280 3.41 -11.46 24.18
C GLU A 280 1.96 -10.99 24.35
N LYS A 281 1.01 -11.63 23.66
CA LYS A 281 -0.42 -11.28 23.65
C LYS A 281 -0.69 -9.86 23.16
N GLU A 282 0.12 -9.39 22.22
CA GLU A 282 -0.13 -8.12 21.54
C GLU A 282 -1.41 -8.18 20.69
N ASP A 283 -2.17 -7.09 20.66
CA ASP A 283 -3.36 -7.03 19.82
C ASP A 283 -3.00 -6.78 18.35
N MET A 284 -3.01 -7.85 17.56
CA MET A 284 -2.76 -7.80 16.12
C MET A 284 -3.94 -7.20 15.31
N ASP A 285 -5.04 -6.81 15.95
CA ASP A 285 -6.13 -6.03 15.33
C ASP A 285 -5.75 -4.56 15.13
N PHE A 286 -4.80 -4.32 14.21
CA PHE A 286 -4.31 -2.98 13.88
C PHE A 286 -5.43 -1.98 13.58
N MET A 287 -6.54 -2.41 12.98
CA MET A 287 -7.64 -1.50 12.62
C MET A 287 -8.60 -1.19 13.77
N GLY A 288 -8.49 -1.87 14.92
CA GLY A 288 -9.49 -1.82 15.98
C GLY A 288 -10.86 -2.25 15.47
N GLU A 289 -10.96 -3.29 14.65
CA GLU A 289 -12.25 -3.80 14.19
C GLU A 289 -13.12 -4.25 15.37
N LYS A 290 -12.53 -4.78 16.46
CA LYS A 290 -13.26 -5.13 17.69
C LYS A 290 -14.05 -3.95 18.26
N SER A 291 -13.44 -2.75 18.36
CA SER A 291 -14.11 -1.56 18.92
C SER A 291 -15.14 -0.94 17.97
N THR A 292 -15.15 -1.35 16.71
CA THR A 292 -16.09 -0.85 15.68
C THR A 292 -17.09 -1.93 15.24
N SER A 293 -17.22 -3.00 16.03
CA SER A 293 -18.13 -4.13 15.78
C SER A 293 -19.25 -4.18 16.83
N PRO A 294 -20.38 -3.50 16.61
CA PRO A 294 -21.46 -3.40 17.59
C PRO A 294 -22.12 -4.75 17.92
N ILE A 295 -22.11 -5.68 16.96
CA ILE A 295 -22.56 -7.08 17.12
C ILE A 295 -21.69 -8.01 16.27
N SER A 296 -21.76 -9.31 16.54
CA SER A 296 -21.03 -10.31 15.76
C SER A 296 -21.39 -10.25 14.27
N GLY A 297 -20.37 -10.31 13.41
CA GLY A 297 -20.54 -10.27 11.95
C GLY A 297 -20.70 -8.85 11.37
N ILE A 298 -20.80 -7.81 12.20
CA ILE A 298 -20.93 -6.41 11.75
C ILE A 298 -19.69 -5.61 12.14
N THR A 299 -19.17 -4.82 11.20
CA THR A 299 -18.22 -3.73 11.51
C THR A 299 -18.73 -2.44 10.88
N ARG A 300 -18.90 -1.37 11.66
CA ARG A 300 -19.40 -0.07 11.20
C ARG A 300 -18.44 1.04 11.60
N ARG A 301 -17.83 1.66 10.60
CA ARG A 301 -16.89 2.79 10.74
C ARG A 301 -17.34 4.07 10.05
N TYR A 302 -18.33 3.96 9.16
CA TYR A 302 -18.81 5.08 8.36
C TYR A 302 -20.32 5.24 8.56
N PRO A 303 -20.87 6.46 8.36
CA PRO A 303 -22.28 6.74 8.65
C PRO A 303 -23.25 5.83 7.91
N SER A 304 -23.02 5.63 6.60
CA SER A 304 -23.96 4.93 5.70
C SER A 304 -23.47 3.56 5.20
N ILE A 305 -22.28 3.11 5.62
CA ILE A 305 -21.66 1.87 5.13
C ILE A 305 -21.42 0.92 6.30
N VAL A 306 -21.79 -0.35 6.10
CA VAL A 306 -21.52 -1.42 7.05
C VAL A 306 -20.79 -2.58 6.37
N ILE A 307 -19.91 -3.25 7.10
CA ILE A 307 -19.33 -4.54 6.71
C ILE A 307 -20.15 -5.66 7.32
N LEU A 308 -20.49 -6.67 6.50
CA LEU A 308 -21.08 -7.94 6.91
C LEU A 308 -20.07 -9.06 6.65
N LYS A 309 -19.71 -9.83 7.68
CA LYS A 309 -18.72 -10.93 7.64
C LYS A 309 -19.39 -12.31 7.72
N PRO A 310 -19.85 -12.93 6.60
CA PRO A 310 -20.41 -14.28 6.61
C PRO A 310 -19.36 -15.41 6.67
N PHE A 311 -18.08 -15.11 6.48
CA PHE A 311 -17.03 -16.12 6.34
C PHE A 311 -15.67 -15.58 6.80
N ASP A 312 -14.89 -16.39 7.52
CA ASP A 312 -13.64 -15.98 8.20
C ASP A 312 -12.37 -16.64 7.61
N SER A 313 -12.41 -17.02 6.32
CA SER A 313 -11.23 -17.57 5.62
C SER A 313 -11.25 -17.24 4.13
N CYS A 314 -10.14 -17.48 3.44
CA CYS A 314 -9.97 -17.20 2.02
C CYS A 314 -9.38 -18.44 1.33
N PRO A 315 -9.73 -18.75 0.07
CA PRO A 315 -9.13 -19.87 -0.66
C PRO A 315 -7.62 -19.69 -0.89
N GLN A 316 -7.17 -18.44 -0.82
CA GLN A 316 -5.78 -18.06 -0.72
C GLN A 316 -5.63 -17.04 0.41
N ILE A 317 -4.66 -17.24 1.31
CA ILE A 317 -4.37 -16.31 2.39
C ILE A 317 -3.21 -15.40 1.96
N CYS A 318 -3.48 -14.09 1.90
CA CYS A 318 -2.45 -13.09 1.64
C CYS A 318 -1.53 -12.96 2.86
N VAL A 319 -0.20 -12.96 2.68
CA VAL A 319 0.75 -12.75 3.80
C VAL A 319 0.53 -11.38 4.46
N TYR A 320 0.29 -10.34 3.65
CA TYR A 320 0.00 -8.97 4.09
C TYR A 320 -1.47 -8.76 4.53
N CYS A 321 -2.19 -9.83 4.88
CA CYS A 321 -3.61 -9.72 5.22
C CYS A 321 -3.84 -8.87 6.48
N GLN A 322 -4.78 -7.93 6.40
CA GLN A 322 -5.22 -7.14 7.56
C GLN A 322 -5.69 -8.03 8.72
N ARG A 323 -6.37 -9.14 8.40
CA ARG A 323 -7.06 -10.03 9.34
C ARG A 323 -6.29 -11.32 9.60
N ASN A 324 -4.98 -11.37 9.33
CA ASN A 324 -4.13 -12.54 9.64
C ASN A 324 -4.30 -13.06 11.09
N TRP A 325 -4.72 -12.21 12.03
CA TRP A 325 -5.00 -12.51 13.43
C TRP A 325 -6.34 -13.24 13.70
N GLU A 326 -7.33 -13.13 12.82
CA GLU A 326 -8.64 -13.79 12.95
C GLU A 326 -8.93 -14.85 11.88
N ILE A 327 -8.06 -15.02 10.88
CA ILE A 327 -8.25 -16.01 9.81
C ILE A 327 -8.19 -17.43 10.36
N LYS A 328 -9.20 -18.22 10.00
CA LYS A 328 -9.28 -19.64 10.30
C LYS A 328 -8.94 -20.49 9.07
N ASN A 329 -8.73 -21.78 9.29
CA ASN A 329 -8.77 -22.75 8.20
C ASN A 329 -10.16 -22.75 7.56
N ILE A 330 -10.22 -23.00 6.26
CA ILE A 330 -11.45 -22.90 5.46
C ILE A 330 -12.62 -23.75 6.01
N GLY A 331 -12.33 -24.90 6.64
CA GLY A 331 -13.33 -25.80 7.22
C GLY A 331 -14.00 -25.26 8.50
N ASP A 332 -13.33 -24.37 9.22
CA ASP A 332 -13.79 -23.82 10.51
C ASP A 332 -14.30 -22.37 10.38
N ALA A 333 -14.33 -21.86 9.15
CA ALA A 333 -14.49 -20.44 8.85
C ALA A 333 -15.95 -20.02 8.62
N PHE A 334 -16.90 -20.96 8.64
CA PHE A 334 -18.31 -20.65 8.45
C PHE A 334 -18.90 -19.98 9.69
N VAL A 335 -19.46 -18.77 9.52
CA VAL A 335 -20.16 -18.08 10.60
C VAL A 335 -21.57 -18.66 10.72
N SER A 336 -22.02 -18.92 11.95
CA SER A 336 -23.31 -19.58 12.17
C SER A 336 -24.47 -18.80 11.53
N PRO A 337 -25.48 -19.48 10.95
CA PRO A 337 -26.60 -18.82 10.28
C PRO A 337 -27.33 -17.82 11.18
N ASP A 338 -27.49 -18.14 12.47
CA ASP A 338 -28.16 -17.27 13.45
C ASP A 338 -27.42 -15.95 13.65
N LYS A 339 -26.08 -15.97 13.67
CA LYS A 339 -25.28 -14.73 13.78
C LYS A 339 -25.48 -13.84 12.56
N ILE A 340 -25.56 -14.43 11.38
CA ILE A 340 -25.78 -13.69 10.13
C ILE A 340 -27.20 -13.16 10.04
N GLU A 341 -28.20 -13.92 10.51
CA GLU A 341 -29.58 -13.42 10.59
C GLU A 341 -29.68 -12.23 11.55
N ASN A 342 -29.07 -12.32 12.74
CA ASN A 342 -29.00 -11.23 13.69
C ASN A 342 -28.30 -10.00 13.10
N ALA A 343 -27.22 -10.20 12.36
CA ALA A 343 -26.51 -9.13 11.66
C ALA A 343 -27.39 -8.43 10.60
N ILE A 344 -28.15 -9.20 9.81
CA ILE A 344 -29.06 -8.66 8.80
C ILE A 344 -30.23 -7.90 9.45
N ASN A 345 -30.79 -8.43 10.55
CA ASN A 345 -31.85 -7.76 11.31
C ASN A 345 -31.36 -6.42 11.88
N TRP A 346 -30.13 -6.38 12.41
CA TRP A 346 -29.53 -5.14 12.86
C TRP A 346 -29.38 -4.11 11.73
N ILE A 347 -28.96 -4.53 10.53
CA ILE A 347 -28.89 -3.63 9.36
C ILE A 347 -30.30 -3.10 9.00
N LYS A 348 -31.33 -3.95 9.09
CA LYS A 348 -32.72 -3.58 8.82
C LYS A 348 -33.25 -2.54 9.83
N GLU A 349 -32.85 -2.62 11.09
CA GLU A 349 -33.24 -1.66 12.13
C GLU A 349 -32.51 -0.31 11.97
N ASN A 350 -31.30 -0.33 11.40
CA ASN A 350 -30.46 0.86 11.21
C ASN A 350 -30.71 1.55 9.86
N LYS A 351 -31.75 2.39 9.79
CA LYS A 351 -32.27 3.03 8.55
C LYS A 351 -31.30 3.90 7.74
N PHE A 352 -30.21 4.38 8.35
CA PHE A 352 -29.22 5.24 7.68
C PHE A 352 -28.14 4.46 6.91
N ILE A 353 -28.15 3.13 6.99
CA ILE A 353 -27.21 2.27 6.26
C ILE A 353 -27.71 2.05 4.84
N THR A 354 -27.11 2.73 3.87
CA THR A 354 -27.47 2.58 2.46
C THR A 354 -26.60 1.59 1.72
N GLU A 355 -25.45 1.21 2.28
CA GLU A 355 -24.49 0.32 1.65
C GLU A 355 -24.03 -0.81 2.59
N VAL A 356 -24.06 -2.04 2.06
CA VAL A 356 -23.56 -3.25 2.74
C VAL A 356 -22.39 -3.82 1.96
N LEU A 357 -21.21 -3.89 2.59
CA LEU A 357 -20.04 -4.60 2.06
C LEU A 357 -19.98 -6.01 2.66
N VAL A 358 -20.31 -7.01 1.84
CA VAL A 358 -20.17 -8.42 2.19
C VAL A 358 -18.70 -8.82 1.98
N THR A 359 -17.99 -9.13 3.08
CA THR A 359 -16.55 -9.46 3.10
C THR A 359 -16.23 -10.34 4.32
N GLY A 360 -15.07 -10.18 4.97
CA GLY A 360 -14.57 -11.03 6.05
C GLY A 360 -13.24 -11.63 5.60
N GLY A 361 -13.21 -12.94 5.41
CA GLY A 361 -12.34 -13.56 4.42
C GLY A 361 -12.87 -13.33 3.01
N ASP A 362 -13.10 -14.39 2.24
CA ASP A 362 -13.66 -14.30 0.89
C ASP A 362 -15.06 -14.93 0.82
N PRO A 363 -16.14 -14.13 0.69
CA PRO A 363 -17.51 -14.63 0.69
C PRO A 363 -17.82 -15.47 -0.55
N LEU A 364 -17.10 -15.30 -1.67
CA LEU A 364 -17.33 -16.13 -2.86
C LEU A 364 -16.79 -17.56 -2.71
N THR A 365 -16.18 -17.90 -1.58
CA THR A 365 -15.94 -19.30 -1.18
C THR A 365 -17.26 -20.03 -0.92
N LEU A 366 -18.30 -19.32 -0.48
CA LEU A 366 -19.61 -19.88 -0.15
C LEU A 366 -20.35 -20.30 -1.42
N ASP A 367 -21.20 -21.32 -1.30
CA ASP A 367 -21.94 -21.88 -2.42
C ASP A 367 -22.99 -20.90 -3.01
N ASN A 368 -23.52 -21.25 -4.17
CA ASN A 368 -24.52 -20.41 -4.84
C ASN A 368 -25.84 -20.29 -4.04
N LYS A 369 -26.23 -21.31 -3.26
CA LYS A 369 -27.47 -21.28 -2.48
C LYS A 369 -27.38 -20.27 -1.35
N TYR A 370 -26.25 -20.27 -0.63
CA TYR A 370 -25.99 -19.33 0.44
C TYR A 370 -25.86 -17.90 -0.07
N ILE A 371 -25.11 -17.67 -1.15
CA ILE A 371 -24.99 -16.33 -1.76
C ILE A 371 -26.36 -15.82 -2.25
N HIS A 372 -27.19 -16.68 -2.84
CA HIS A 372 -28.55 -16.31 -3.22
C HIS A 372 -29.40 -15.89 -2.02
N SER A 373 -29.41 -16.69 -0.94
CA SER A 373 -30.14 -16.40 0.29
C SER A 373 -29.67 -15.09 0.95
N LEU A 374 -28.35 -14.89 1.05
CA LEU A 374 -27.76 -13.69 1.64
C LEU A 374 -28.14 -12.44 0.87
N LEU A 375 -27.95 -12.44 -0.45
CA LEU A 375 -28.30 -11.30 -1.29
C LEU A 375 -29.80 -11.04 -1.33
N GLU A 376 -30.63 -12.09 -1.24
CA GLU A 376 -32.08 -11.96 -1.14
C GLU A 376 -32.50 -11.21 0.13
N LYS A 377 -31.98 -11.62 1.28
CA LYS A 377 -32.30 -11.01 2.58
C LYS A 377 -31.86 -9.55 2.62
N ILE A 378 -30.62 -9.25 2.26
CA ILE A 378 -30.12 -7.86 2.21
C ILE A 378 -30.93 -7.04 1.20
N SER A 379 -31.29 -7.62 0.05
CA SER A 379 -32.11 -6.99 -0.98
C SER A 379 -33.56 -6.68 -0.56
N ARG A 380 -34.07 -7.26 0.53
CA ARG A 380 -35.42 -6.92 1.04
C ARG A 380 -35.40 -5.67 1.91
N ILE A 381 -34.23 -5.22 2.35
CA ILE A 381 -34.07 -3.99 3.13
C ILE A 381 -34.23 -2.80 2.19
N SER A 382 -35.22 -1.94 2.46
CA SER A 382 -35.66 -0.88 1.53
C SER A 382 -34.67 0.26 1.41
N HIS A 383 -33.96 0.60 2.49
CA HIS A 383 -32.94 1.65 2.52
C HIS A 383 -31.57 1.20 1.98
N VAL A 384 -31.37 -0.08 1.65
CA VAL A 384 -30.10 -0.57 1.08
C VAL A 384 -30.10 -0.44 -0.44
N GLU A 385 -29.27 0.49 -0.92
CA GLU A 385 -29.09 0.89 -2.32
C GLU A 385 -27.92 0.16 -2.97
N ARG A 386 -26.86 -0.17 -2.21
CA ARG A 386 -25.66 -0.81 -2.74
C ARG A 386 -25.24 -2.02 -1.93
N ILE A 387 -24.97 -3.13 -2.62
CA ILE A 387 -24.36 -4.32 -2.02
C ILE A 387 -23.03 -4.56 -2.73
N ARG A 388 -21.93 -4.39 -2.00
CA ARG A 388 -20.59 -4.67 -2.50
C ARG A 388 -20.16 -6.06 -2.05
N ILE A 389 -19.56 -6.82 -2.95
CA ILE A 389 -18.95 -8.12 -2.62
C ILE A 389 -17.43 -7.95 -2.70
N GLY A 390 -16.77 -7.94 -1.54
CA GLY A 390 -15.31 -7.92 -1.45
C GLY A 390 -14.76 -9.32 -1.64
N THR A 391 -14.01 -9.56 -2.72
CA THR A 391 -13.58 -10.91 -3.10
C THR A 391 -12.30 -10.90 -3.93
N ARG A 392 -11.34 -11.73 -3.52
CA ARG A 392 -10.10 -12.01 -4.23
C ARG A 392 -10.21 -13.24 -5.14
N VAL A 393 -11.27 -14.05 -5.00
CA VAL A 393 -11.56 -15.23 -5.85
C VAL A 393 -11.43 -14.95 -7.34
N LEU A 394 -11.67 -13.73 -7.83
CA LEU A 394 -11.46 -13.43 -9.23
C LEU A 394 -9.99 -13.61 -9.68
N ALA A 395 -9.04 -13.29 -8.80
CA ALA A 395 -7.61 -13.49 -9.01
C ALA A 395 -7.15 -14.91 -8.64
N THR A 396 -7.78 -15.53 -7.64
CA THR A 396 -7.27 -16.76 -7.00
C THR A 396 -8.03 -18.03 -7.38
N LEU A 397 -9.25 -17.89 -7.88
CA LEU A 397 -10.14 -18.99 -8.26
C LEU A 397 -11.19 -18.53 -9.30
N PRO A 398 -10.80 -18.12 -10.51
CA PRO A 398 -11.73 -17.52 -11.49
C PRO A 398 -12.87 -18.46 -11.92
N PHE A 399 -12.71 -19.77 -11.77
CA PHE A 399 -13.72 -20.79 -12.07
C PHE A 399 -14.99 -20.67 -11.21
N ARG A 400 -14.88 -20.05 -10.02
CA ARG A 400 -16.04 -19.77 -9.15
C ARG A 400 -17.08 -18.87 -9.83
N ILE A 401 -16.68 -18.08 -10.83
CA ILE A 401 -17.55 -17.22 -11.65
C ILE A 401 -18.29 -18.07 -12.71
N ASN A 402 -19.13 -18.97 -12.21
CA ASN A 402 -19.98 -19.86 -12.99
C ASN A 402 -21.33 -19.22 -13.35
N ASN A 403 -22.10 -19.89 -14.22
CA ASN A 403 -23.37 -19.34 -14.71
C ASN A 403 -24.41 -19.19 -13.58
N GLY A 404 -24.36 -20.04 -12.55
CA GLY A 404 -25.23 -19.95 -11.39
C GLY A 404 -25.01 -18.67 -10.59
N LEU A 405 -23.75 -18.35 -10.27
CA LEU A 405 -23.40 -17.10 -9.60
C LEU A 405 -23.80 -15.88 -10.43
N ILE A 406 -23.50 -15.89 -11.72
CA ILE A 406 -23.86 -14.78 -12.62
C ILE A 406 -25.38 -14.56 -12.66
N LYS A 407 -26.18 -15.64 -12.69
CA LYS A 407 -27.65 -15.53 -12.63
C LYS A 407 -28.11 -14.88 -11.32
N ILE A 408 -27.46 -15.20 -10.20
CA ILE A 408 -27.76 -14.61 -8.89
C ILE A 408 -27.40 -13.12 -8.87
N LEU A 409 -26.18 -12.74 -9.25
CA LEU A 409 -25.73 -11.34 -9.26
C LEU A 409 -26.64 -10.48 -10.15
N ARG A 410 -26.95 -10.96 -11.36
CA ARG A 410 -27.86 -10.26 -12.29
C ARG A 410 -29.28 -10.11 -11.74
N LYS A 411 -29.79 -11.10 -10.99
CA LYS A 411 -31.14 -11.05 -10.40
C LYS A 411 -31.30 -9.90 -9.39
N PHE A 412 -30.24 -9.60 -8.64
CA PHE A 412 -30.29 -8.60 -7.56
C PHE A 412 -29.79 -7.22 -7.97
N ASN A 413 -29.06 -7.11 -9.09
CA ASN A 413 -28.69 -5.82 -9.67
C ASN A 413 -29.87 -5.22 -10.44
N LYS A 414 -30.33 -4.02 -10.03
CA LYS A 414 -31.47 -3.32 -10.62
C LYS A 414 -31.09 -1.87 -10.89
N LEU A 415 -30.86 -1.53 -12.16
CA LEU A 415 -30.47 -0.18 -12.56
C LEU A 415 -31.45 0.88 -12.02
N GLY A 416 -30.90 1.97 -11.49
CA GLY A 416 -31.68 3.06 -10.86
C GLY A 416 -32.29 2.73 -9.49
N LYS A 417 -32.11 1.50 -8.98
CA LYS A 417 -32.70 1.07 -7.70
C LYS A 417 -31.70 0.40 -6.76
N ARG A 418 -30.90 -0.54 -7.26
CA ARG A 418 -29.94 -1.29 -6.46
C ARG A 418 -28.73 -1.69 -7.27
N GLU A 419 -27.56 -1.30 -6.79
CA GLU A 419 -26.27 -1.69 -7.38
C GLU A 419 -25.72 -2.92 -6.66
N ILE A 420 -25.35 -3.93 -7.45
CA ILE A 420 -24.42 -4.98 -7.01
C ILE A 420 -23.07 -4.73 -7.70
N CYS A 421 -21.98 -4.68 -6.95
CA CYS A 421 -20.65 -4.53 -7.53
C CYS A 421 -19.58 -5.37 -6.79
N ILE A 422 -18.50 -5.66 -7.50
CA ILE A 422 -17.40 -6.51 -7.02
C ILE A 422 -16.21 -5.62 -6.66
N MET A 423 -15.73 -5.72 -5.43
CA MET A 423 -14.44 -5.15 -5.01
C MET A 423 -13.42 -6.29 -5.03
N THR A 424 -12.51 -6.26 -6.00
CA THR A 424 -11.45 -7.26 -6.14
C THR A 424 -10.09 -6.71 -5.74
N HIS A 425 -9.08 -7.58 -5.75
CA HIS A 425 -7.79 -7.35 -5.11
C HIS A 425 -6.65 -8.02 -5.90
N PHE A 426 -6.37 -7.43 -7.06
CA PHE A 426 -5.20 -7.69 -7.90
C PHE A 426 -4.04 -6.78 -7.48
N GLU A 427 -2.86 -7.38 -7.39
CA GLU A 427 -1.60 -6.77 -7.00
C GLU A 427 -0.56 -6.76 -8.14
N ASP A 428 -0.71 -7.65 -9.13
CA ASP A 428 0.21 -7.74 -10.25
C ASP A 428 -0.51 -8.05 -11.57
N ALA A 429 0.02 -7.54 -12.69
CA ALA A 429 -0.55 -7.80 -14.01
C ALA A 429 -0.45 -9.29 -14.43
N SER A 430 0.46 -10.06 -13.85
CA SER A 430 0.57 -11.52 -14.04
C SER A 430 -0.66 -12.29 -13.55
N GLU A 431 -1.43 -11.73 -12.63
CA GLU A 431 -2.69 -12.32 -12.14
C GLU A 431 -3.85 -12.15 -13.14
N ILE A 432 -3.69 -11.30 -14.16
CA ILE A 432 -4.67 -11.12 -15.24
C ILE A 432 -4.42 -12.17 -16.32
N THR A 433 -4.99 -13.36 -16.12
CA THR A 433 -4.91 -14.53 -17.02
C THR A 433 -6.09 -14.60 -18.00
N PRO A 434 -6.04 -15.49 -19.00
CA PRO A 434 -7.20 -15.78 -19.86
C PRO A 434 -8.45 -16.20 -19.07
N GLU A 435 -8.31 -17.00 -18.02
CA GLU A 435 -9.40 -17.45 -17.14
C GLU A 435 -10.02 -16.28 -16.38
N VAL A 436 -9.20 -15.36 -15.87
CA VAL A 436 -9.66 -14.11 -15.26
C VAL A 436 -10.43 -13.26 -16.26
N LEU A 437 -9.91 -13.06 -17.48
CA LEU A 437 -10.60 -12.28 -18.52
C LEU A 437 -11.94 -12.90 -18.90
N TYR A 438 -12.04 -14.23 -18.95
CA TYR A 438 -13.29 -14.92 -19.19
C TYR A 438 -14.31 -14.69 -18.07
N ALA A 439 -13.88 -14.77 -16.80
CA ALA A 439 -14.71 -14.47 -15.64
C ALA A 439 -15.18 -13.00 -15.62
N VAL A 440 -14.26 -12.05 -15.87
CA VAL A 440 -14.57 -10.61 -15.98
C VAL A 440 -15.59 -10.35 -17.08
N LYS A 441 -15.42 -10.95 -18.26
CA LYS A 441 -16.37 -10.81 -19.37
C LYS A 441 -17.78 -11.25 -18.98
N LYS A 442 -17.93 -12.34 -18.21
CA LYS A 442 -19.25 -12.78 -17.71
C LYS A 442 -19.86 -11.77 -16.74
N ILE A 443 -19.06 -11.25 -15.80
CA ILE A 443 -19.50 -10.26 -14.82
C ILE A 443 -19.96 -8.97 -15.52
N LYS A 444 -19.15 -8.44 -16.44
CA LYS A 444 -19.50 -7.22 -17.20
C LYS A 444 -20.73 -7.41 -18.07
N LYS A 445 -20.90 -8.57 -18.72
CA LYS A 445 -22.12 -8.90 -19.48
C LYS A 445 -23.38 -8.98 -18.60
N ALA A 446 -23.24 -9.20 -17.30
CA ALA A 446 -24.34 -9.16 -16.34
C ALA A 446 -24.67 -7.73 -15.85
N GLY A 447 -23.97 -6.70 -16.35
CA GLY A 447 -24.16 -5.32 -15.94
C GLY A 447 -23.57 -4.97 -14.58
N ILE A 448 -22.59 -5.77 -14.11
CA ILE A 448 -21.97 -5.63 -12.78
C ILE A 448 -20.64 -4.92 -12.92
N ASN A 449 -20.40 -3.91 -12.08
CA ASN A 449 -19.14 -3.18 -12.04
C ASN A 449 -18.09 -3.93 -11.20
N ILE A 450 -16.82 -3.78 -11.60
CA ILE A 450 -15.68 -4.41 -10.94
C ILE A 450 -14.65 -3.34 -10.63
N TYR A 451 -14.26 -3.26 -9.38
CA TYR A 451 -13.33 -2.27 -8.86
C TYR A 451 -12.15 -2.98 -8.21
N ASN A 452 -10.93 -2.49 -8.42
CA ASN A 452 -9.73 -3.06 -7.81
C ASN A 452 -9.24 -2.23 -6.63
N GLN A 453 -8.97 -2.91 -5.52
CA GLN A 453 -8.24 -2.38 -4.38
C GLN A 453 -6.85 -3.01 -4.40
N GLN A 454 -5.81 -2.20 -4.58
CA GLN A 454 -4.41 -2.66 -4.49
C GLN A 454 -3.86 -2.32 -3.10
N VAL A 455 -2.97 -3.14 -2.54
CA VAL A 455 -2.12 -2.79 -1.41
C VAL A 455 -0.72 -2.50 -1.94
N PHE A 456 -0.26 -1.27 -1.78
CA PHE A 456 1.04 -0.80 -2.23
C PHE A 456 2.12 -1.30 -1.26
N THR A 457 2.73 -2.44 -1.61
CA THR A 457 3.75 -3.17 -0.85
C THR A 457 5.13 -2.98 -1.47
N TYR A 458 6.18 -3.33 -0.73
CA TYR A 458 7.55 -3.30 -1.23
C TYR A 458 7.70 -4.01 -2.60
N PHE A 459 7.02 -5.14 -2.79
CA PHE A 459 7.14 -5.96 -3.99
C PHE A 459 6.41 -5.40 -5.23
N ASN A 460 5.57 -4.37 -5.04
CA ASN A 460 4.90 -3.64 -6.13
C ASN A 460 5.21 -2.13 -6.16
N SER A 461 6.11 -1.65 -5.30
CA SER A 461 6.51 -0.24 -5.23
C SER A 461 7.62 0.14 -6.22
N PHE A 462 8.05 -0.76 -7.10
CA PHE A 462 9.00 -0.46 -8.18
C PHE A 462 8.42 0.53 -9.19
N ARG A 463 9.28 1.36 -9.80
CA ARG A 463 8.88 2.37 -10.79
C ARG A 463 8.04 1.75 -11.91
N TYR A 464 6.94 2.41 -12.24
CA TYR A 464 5.95 2.08 -13.26
C TYR A 464 5.18 0.77 -13.09
N LYS A 465 5.43 -0.04 -12.07
CA LYS A 465 4.77 -1.34 -11.89
C LYS A 465 3.28 -1.20 -11.61
N THR A 466 2.91 -0.35 -10.67
CA THR A 466 1.51 -0.02 -10.35
C THR A 466 0.81 0.70 -11.51
N SER A 467 1.53 1.54 -12.26
CA SER A 467 1.03 2.15 -13.50
C SER A 467 0.71 1.10 -14.59
N PHE A 468 1.55 0.08 -14.73
CA PHE A 468 1.31 -1.04 -15.65
C PHE A 468 0.10 -1.89 -15.22
N LEU A 469 -0.06 -2.14 -13.92
CA LEU A 469 -1.22 -2.82 -13.38
C LEU A 469 -2.51 -2.03 -13.68
N ARG A 470 -2.56 -0.72 -13.40
CA ARG A 470 -3.73 0.13 -13.70
C ARG A 470 -4.15 0.06 -15.17
N LYS A 471 -3.18 0.17 -16.09
CA LYS A 471 -3.42 0.03 -17.54
C LYS A 471 -4.02 -1.34 -17.85
N THR A 472 -3.45 -2.41 -17.28
CA THR A 472 -3.90 -3.78 -17.52
C THR A 472 -5.30 -4.03 -16.98
N LEU A 473 -5.60 -3.56 -15.76
CA LEU A 473 -6.93 -3.63 -15.15
C LEU A 473 -7.98 -2.92 -16.01
N LYS A 474 -7.69 -1.68 -16.41
CA LYS A 474 -8.64 -0.89 -17.19
C LYS A 474 -8.99 -1.55 -18.51
N LEU A 475 -7.98 -2.05 -19.23
CA LEU A 475 -8.19 -2.80 -20.49
C LEU A 475 -8.92 -4.13 -20.28
N SER A 476 -8.87 -4.69 -19.07
CA SER A 476 -9.58 -5.91 -18.71
C SER A 476 -11.05 -5.66 -18.34
N GLY A 477 -11.47 -4.39 -18.17
CA GLY A 477 -12.82 -4.02 -17.73
C GLY A 477 -12.96 -3.87 -16.22
N ILE A 478 -11.84 -3.69 -15.50
CA ILE A 478 -11.78 -3.48 -14.05
C ILE A 478 -11.29 -2.05 -13.78
N ASP A 479 -11.99 -1.33 -12.92
CA ASP A 479 -11.65 0.05 -12.58
C ASP A 479 -10.75 0.11 -11.34
N PRO A 480 -9.55 0.73 -11.40
CA PRO A 480 -8.76 1.00 -10.19
C PRO A 480 -9.55 1.89 -9.21
N TYR A 481 -9.61 1.51 -7.94
CA TYR A 481 -10.42 2.22 -6.93
C TYR A 481 -9.62 2.71 -5.73
N TYR A 482 -8.81 1.86 -5.09
CA TYR A 482 -7.90 2.31 -4.02
C TYR A 482 -6.52 1.71 -4.21
N SER A 483 -5.51 2.50 -3.86
CA SER A 483 -4.15 2.06 -3.57
C SER A 483 -3.89 2.27 -2.08
N PHE A 484 -4.01 1.21 -1.29
CA PHE A 484 -3.75 1.25 0.14
C PHE A 484 -2.26 1.22 0.39
N ASN A 485 -1.70 2.24 1.03
CA ASN A 485 -0.39 2.07 1.66
C ASN A 485 -0.49 0.93 2.69
N THR A 486 0.57 0.12 2.78
CA THR A 486 0.67 -0.97 3.75
C THR A 486 0.45 -0.46 5.17
N LYS A 487 -0.34 -1.21 5.93
CA LYS A 487 -0.61 -0.86 7.32
C LYS A 487 0.66 -0.93 8.15
N GLY A 488 0.70 -0.17 9.24
CA GLY A 488 1.77 -0.15 10.23
C GLY A 488 1.83 -1.39 11.12
N LYS A 489 1.68 -2.57 10.53
CA LYS A 489 1.70 -3.85 11.23
C LYS A 489 3.13 -4.38 11.26
N GLU A 490 3.69 -4.49 12.45
CA GLU A 490 5.08 -4.91 12.65
C GLU A 490 5.33 -6.33 12.14
N GLU A 491 4.34 -7.23 12.23
CA GLU A 491 4.53 -8.57 11.69
C GLU A 491 4.63 -8.60 10.16
N THR A 492 4.18 -7.55 9.48
CA THR A 492 4.29 -7.42 8.01
C THR A 492 5.34 -6.39 7.58
N ILE A 493 6.35 -6.12 8.42
CA ILE A 493 7.39 -5.11 8.14
C ILE A 493 8.06 -5.29 6.77
N ASP A 494 8.25 -6.54 6.32
CA ASP A 494 8.79 -6.89 5.00
C ASP A 494 7.98 -6.34 3.82
N PHE A 495 6.71 -6.01 4.02
CA PHE A 495 5.83 -5.46 2.99
C PHE A 495 5.78 -3.94 3.04
N ARG A 496 6.17 -3.31 4.16
CA ARG A 496 5.99 -1.88 4.39
C ARG A 496 6.75 -1.05 3.36
N VAL A 497 6.17 0.10 3.03
CA VAL A 497 6.70 1.07 2.07
C VAL A 497 6.53 2.47 2.65
N PRO A 498 7.54 3.37 2.54
CA PRO A 498 7.37 4.73 3.02
C PRO A 498 6.18 5.41 2.35
N ILE A 499 5.39 6.19 3.08
CA ILE A 499 4.29 7.00 2.54
C ILE A 499 4.81 7.92 1.42
N ALA A 500 6.01 8.45 1.59
CA ALA A 500 6.70 9.23 0.58
C ALA A 500 6.79 8.54 -0.80
N ARG A 501 6.96 7.20 -0.83
CA ARG A 501 7.07 6.44 -2.07
C ARG A 501 5.73 6.32 -2.81
N ILE A 502 4.61 6.11 -2.10
CA ILE A 502 3.30 6.07 -2.77
C ILE A 502 2.91 7.46 -3.28
N GLU A 503 3.24 8.53 -2.54
CA GLU A 503 3.07 9.91 -3.02
C GLU A 503 3.94 10.19 -4.27
N GLN A 504 5.19 9.72 -4.29
CA GLN A 504 6.06 9.78 -5.47
C GLN A 504 5.47 9.04 -6.67
N GLU A 505 4.95 7.82 -6.48
CA GLU A 505 4.29 7.04 -7.54
C GLU A 505 3.14 7.85 -8.16
N ARG A 506 2.32 8.45 -7.30
CA ARG A 506 1.14 9.21 -7.73
C ARG A 506 1.50 10.50 -8.46
N LYS A 507 2.52 11.21 -7.98
CA LYS A 507 2.93 12.51 -8.52
C LYS A 507 3.85 12.40 -9.74
N GLU A 508 4.53 11.29 -9.95
CA GLU A 508 5.48 11.15 -11.06
C GLU A 508 5.05 10.14 -12.13
N GLU A 509 4.49 9.00 -11.73
CA GLU A 509 4.23 7.86 -12.61
C GLU A 509 2.77 7.83 -13.04
N ALA A 510 1.86 7.74 -12.06
CA ALA A 510 0.43 7.65 -12.34
C ALA A 510 -0.05 8.85 -13.17
N ARG A 511 0.48 10.06 -12.93
CA ARG A 511 0.10 11.28 -13.66
C ARG A 511 0.30 11.21 -15.17
N LEU A 512 1.19 10.33 -15.65
CA LEU A 512 1.46 10.14 -17.08
C LEU A 512 0.37 9.31 -17.77
N LEU A 513 -0.48 8.62 -16.99
CA LEU A 513 -1.58 7.86 -17.52
C LEU A 513 -2.82 8.75 -17.80
N PRO A 514 -3.64 8.38 -18.81
CA PRO A 514 -4.94 9.02 -19.02
C PRO A 514 -5.81 8.96 -17.75
N GLY A 515 -6.60 9.99 -17.49
CA GLY A 515 -7.40 10.12 -16.26
C GLY A 515 -8.28 8.90 -15.97
N VAL A 516 -8.90 8.32 -17.01
CA VAL A 516 -9.77 7.13 -16.89
C VAL A 516 -9.05 5.84 -16.50
N VAL A 517 -7.71 5.81 -16.53
CA VAL A 517 -6.87 4.66 -16.15
C VAL A 517 -6.40 4.77 -14.70
N ARG A 518 -6.38 5.97 -14.12
CA ARG A 518 -5.81 6.28 -12.80
C ARG A 518 -6.85 6.79 -11.79
N THR A 519 -8.00 6.12 -11.77
CA THR A 519 -9.16 6.50 -10.96
C THR A 519 -9.04 6.13 -9.49
N ASP A 520 -8.02 5.36 -9.11
CA ASP A 520 -7.80 4.98 -7.73
C ASP A 520 -7.27 6.14 -6.89
N GLU A 521 -7.64 6.17 -5.61
CA GLU A 521 -7.07 7.11 -4.65
C GLU A 521 -6.04 6.43 -3.73
N PRO A 522 -4.88 7.05 -3.47
CA PRO A 522 -3.92 6.57 -2.48
C PRO A 522 -4.44 6.88 -1.08
N VAL A 523 -4.52 5.86 -0.23
CA VAL A 523 -5.08 5.99 1.12
C VAL A 523 -4.24 5.23 2.14
N PHE A 524 -4.18 5.75 3.36
CA PHE A 524 -3.69 5.03 4.53
C PHE A 524 -4.88 4.69 5.43
N ASN A 525 -4.93 3.46 5.94
CA ASN A 525 -5.96 3.09 6.90
C ASN A 525 -5.47 3.44 8.31
N VAL A 526 -6.04 4.49 8.87
CA VAL A 526 -5.80 4.93 10.24
C VAL A 526 -6.61 4.06 11.19
N PRO A 527 -5.99 3.40 12.20
CA PRO A 527 -6.68 2.61 13.20
C PRO A 527 -7.88 3.33 13.81
N LYS A 528 -9.02 2.63 13.93
CA LYS A 528 -10.32 3.15 14.43
C LYS A 528 -10.95 4.27 13.59
N LEU A 529 -10.16 5.19 13.04
CA LEU A 529 -10.59 6.37 12.30
C LEU A 529 -10.97 6.04 10.84
N GLY A 530 -10.40 5.01 10.21
CA GLY A 530 -10.75 4.64 8.84
C GLY A 530 -9.76 5.16 7.80
N LYS A 531 -10.22 5.57 6.61
CA LYS A 531 -9.31 5.89 5.49
C LYS A 531 -8.92 7.37 5.52
N SER A 532 -7.63 7.65 5.54
CA SER A 532 -7.07 8.97 5.27
C SER A 532 -6.54 9.05 3.84
N HIS A 533 -6.92 10.10 3.11
CA HIS A 533 -6.43 10.36 1.76
C HIS A 533 -5.04 10.99 1.82
N LEU A 534 -4.03 10.31 1.27
CA LEU A 534 -2.63 10.76 1.32
C LEU A 534 -2.36 11.99 0.47
N ARG A 535 -3.18 12.22 -0.57
CA ARG A 535 -3.09 13.45 -1.39
C ARG A 535 -3.65 14.69 -0.70
N SER A 536 -4.40 14.52 0.39
CA SER A 536 -5.03 15.60 1.13
C SER A 536 -4.13 16.01 2.30
N TRP A 537 -3.31 17.03 2.05
CA TRP A 537 -2.35 17.55 3.03
C TRP A 537 -2.99 17.99 4.36
N GLN A 538 -4.30 18.29 4.40
CA GLN A 538 -4.99 18.64 5.64
C GLN A 538 -5.24 17.43 6.56
N ASN A 539 -5.06 16.21 6.07
CA ASN A 539 -5.41 15.00 6.82
C ASN A 539 -4.25 14.40 7.60
N HIS A 540 -3.03 14.88 7.37
CA HIS A 540 -1.84 14.41 8.05
C HIS A 540 -0.69 15.40 7.92
N GLU A 541 0.25 15.32 8.86
CA GLU A 541 1.50 16.08 8.84
C GLU A 541 2.64 15.22 9.38
N ILE A 542 3.88 15.51 8.98
CA ILE A 542 5.05 14.94 9.67
C ILE A 542 5.37 15.84 10.86
N ILE A 543 5.53 15.22 12.02
CA ILE A 543 5.80 15.92 13.29
C ILE A 543 7.19 15.66 13.84
N MET A 544 7.84 14.55 13.46
CA MET A 544 9.15 14.17 13.98
C MET A 544 9.91 13.27 13.01
N ILE A 545 11.25 13.25 13.15
CA ILE A 545 12.14 12.28 12.50
C ILE A 545 12.93 11.58 13.61
N LEU A 546 12.82 10.25 13.72
CA LEU A 546 13.49 9.47 14.77
C LEU A 546 14.94 9.13 14.38
N LYS A 547 15.74 8.71 15.35
CA LYS A 547 17.18 8.41 15.22
C LYS A 547 17.59 7.49 14.07
N ASP A 548 16.69 6.63 13.56
CA ASP A 548 16.96 5.72 12.43
C ASP A 548 16.53 6.31 11.07
N GLY A 549 15.88 7.48 11.06
CA GLY A 549 15.33 8.14 9.89
C GLY A 549 13.84 7.85 9.64
N ASN A 550 13.14 7.26 10.61
CA ASN A 550 11.68 7.09 10.52
C ASN A 550 10.99 8.45 10.61
N ARG A 551 10.06 8.71 9.71
CA ARG A 551 9.14 9.85 9.82
C ARG A 551 7.97 9.47 10.72
N VAL A 552 7.64 10.34 11.67
CA VAL A 552 6.43 10.20 12.47
C VAL A 552 5.35 11.09 11.88
N TYR A 553 4.31 10.45 11.39
CA TYR A 553 3.11 11.08 10.82
C TYR A 553 2.06 11.24 11.91
N ARG A 554 1.51 12.44 12.05
CA ARG A 554 0.27 12.70 12.76
C ARG A 554 -0.88 12.66 11.76
N PHE A 555 -1.80 11.71 11.92
CA PHE A 555 -3.04 11.64 11.14
C PHE A 555 -4.19 12.25 11.92
N TYR A 556 -4.96 13.11 11.25
CA TYR A 556 -6.14 13.72 11.84
C TYR A 556 -7.41 12.90 11.55
N PRO A 557 -8.36 12.84 12.50
CA PRO A 557 -9.66 12.21 12.28
C PRO A 557 -10.44 12.93 11.19
N TRP A 558 -11.04 12.19 10.25
CA TRP A 558 -11.93 12.79 9.23
C TRP A 558 -13.25 13.29 9.82
N ASP A 559 -13.64 12.76 10.98
CA ASP A 559 -14.77 13.15 11.80
C ASP A 559 -14.42 14.20 12.86
N SER A 560 -13.23 14.81 12.79
CA SER A 560 -12.82 15.96 13.62
C SER A 560 -13.78 17.15 13.55
N MET A 561 -14.59 17.25 12.50
CA MET A 561 -15.67 18.25 12.36
C MET A 561 -16.97 17.87 13.11
N LEU A 562 -17.06 16.66 13.64
CA LEU A 562 -18.24 16.11 14.35
C LEU A 562 -17.93 15.88 15.84
N PHE A 563 -16.73 15.39 16.17
CA PHE A 563 -16.29 15.13 17.54
C PHE A 563 -14.78 15.42 17.70
N LEU A 564 -14.37 15.82 18.91
CA LEU A 564 -12.96 15.85 19.30
C LEU A 564 -12.51 14.40 19.52
N ILE A 565 -11.72 13.87 18.58
CA ILE A 565 -11.09 12.55 18.68
C ILE A 565 -9.58 12.76 18.63
N GLU A 566 -8.84 11.95 19.38
CA GLU A 566 -7.38 11.95 19.38
C GLU A 566 -6.85 11.68 17.97
N ASP A 567 -5.71 12.31 17.67
CA ASP A 567 -4.93 12.05 16.49
C ASP A 567 -4.31 10.64 16.55
N TYR A 568 -3.80 10.16 15.41
CA TYR A 568 -3.07 8.90 15.36
C TYR A 568 -1.64 9.14 14.90
N LEU A 569 -0.68 8.73 15.72
CA LEU A 569 0.73 8.77 15.38
C LEU A 569 1.14 7.47 14.68
N TYR A 570 1.73 7.61 13.49
CA TYR A 570 2.27 6.51 12.70
C TYR A 570 3.76 6.72 12.47
N THR A 571 4.57 5.81 12.99
CA THR A 571 6.01 5.76 12.71
C THR A 571 6.22 4.95 11.45
N ASP A 572 6.64 5.60 10.37
CA ASP A 572 6.87 4.98 9.06
C ASP A 572 8.23 4.27 8.98
N ILE A 573 8.48 3.49 7.93
CA ILE A 573 9.83 2.92 7.70
C ILE A 573 10.79 3.97 7.12
N PRO A 574 12.10 3.93 7.43
CA PRO A 574 13.04 4.93 6.93
C PRO A 574 13.19 4.83 5.42
N ILE A 575 13.22 5.99 4.75
CA ILE A 575 13.45 6.07 3.29
C ILE A 575 14.82 5.47 2.93
N TYR A 576 15.85 5.71 3.73
CA TYR A 576 17.19 5.16 3.50
C TYR A 576 17.18 3.62 3.44
N ASN A 577 16.63 2.95 4.45
CA ASN A 577 16.54 1.48 4.49
C ASN A 577 15.72 0.93 3.32
N TYR A 578 14.65 1.63 2.92
CA TYR A 578 13.88 1.26 1.73
C TYR A 578 14.74 1.33 0.45
N LEU A 579 15.52 2.41 0.28
CA LEU A 579 16.42 2.58 -0.88
C LEU A 579 17.58 1.57 -0.89
N GLU A 580 18.18 1.26 0.26
CA GLU A 580 19.20 0.20 0.38
C GLU A 580 18.63 -1.15 -0.06
N ARG A 581 17.40 -1.47 0.37
CA ARG A 581 16.74 -2.71 -0.03
C ARG A 581 16.49 -2.76 -1.53
N LEU A 582 16.02 -1.66 -2.12
CA LEU A 582 15.89 -1.53 -3.58
C LEU A 582 17.22 -1.77 -4.30
N GLN A 583 18.30 -1.14 -3.84
CA GLN A 583 19.64 -1.29 -4.43
C GLN A 583 20.13 -2.74 -4.35
N LYS A 584 19.93 -3.41 -3.20
CA LYS A 584 20.25 -4.83 -3.02
C LYS A 584 19.49 -5.73 -4.00
N ASP A 585 18.25 -5.34 -4.31
CA ASP A 585 17.40 -6.04 -5.27
C ASP A 585 17.66 -5.65 -6.74
N GLY A 586 18.67 -4.80 -6.99
CA GLY A 586 19.15 -4.43 -8.32
C GLY A 586 18.43 -3.25 -8.97
N GLU A 587 17.61 -2.51 -8.23
CA GLU A 587 16.94 -1.31 -8.73
C GLU A 587 17.89 -0.10 -8.69
N ASP A 588 17.77 0.81 -9.68
CA ASP A 588 18.57 2.03 -9.68
C ASP A 588 17.94 3.08 -8.77
N VAL A 589 18.57 3.30 -7.61
CA VAL A 589 18.07 4.24 -6.61
C VAL A 589 17.97 5.67 -7.12
N GLU A 590 18.77 6.09 -8.12
CA GLU A 590 18.64 7.44 -8.71
C GLU A 590 17.27 7.72 -9.31
N GLU A 591 16.54 6.70 -9.79
CA GLU A 591 15.16 6.87 -10.27
C GLU A 591 14.18 7.30 -9.18
N TYR A 592 14.59 7.19 -7.92
CA TYR A 592 13.80 7.54 -6.74
C TYR A 592 14.28 8.85 -6.08
N LYS A 593 15.19 9.62 -6.70
CA LYS A 593 15.87 10.77 -6.06
C LYS A 593 14.99 11.81 -5.39
N SER A 594 13.77 12.01 -5.88
CA SER A 594 12.79 12.95 -5.36
C SER A 594 12.06 12.46 -4.09
N ILE A 595 12.23 11.20 -3.68
CA ILE A 595 11.43 10.55 -2.63
C ILE A 595 11.42 11.33 -1.31
N TRP A 596 12.55 11.96 -0.93
CA TRP A 596 12.69 12.71 0.32
C TRP A 596 11.80 13.95 0.39
N HIS A 597 11.28 14.42 -0.73
CA HIS A 597 10.48 15.64 -0.82
C HIS A 597 8.98 15.38 -0.98
N TYR A 598 8.53 14.16 -0.70
CA TYR A 598 7.12 13.83 -0.55
C TYR A 598 6.82 13.69 0.93
N PHE A 599 5.99 14.60 1.45
CA PHE A 599 5.63 14.70 2.85
C PHE A 599 4.22 14.18 3.07
#